data_AF-A0A7L2SRJ6-F1
#
_entry.id   AF-A0A7L2SRJ6-F1
#
_cell.length_a   1.000
_cell.length_b   1.000
_cell.length_c   1.000
_cell.angle_alpha   90.00
_cell.angle_beta   90.00
_cell.angle_gamma   90.00
#
_symmetry.space_group_name_H-M   'P 1'
#
loop_
_entity.id
_entity.type
_entity.pdbx_description
1 polymer ?
#
loop_
_entity_poly.entity_id
_entity_poly.type
_entity_poly.pdbx_seq_one_letter_code
_entity_poly.pdbx_strand_id
1 'polypeptide(L)'
;LIFIGGVPRSGTTLMRAMLDAHPEVRCGEETRIIPRVLAMRQAWSKSGREKMRLDEAGVTDQVLDAAMQAFILEVIAKHGEPARYLCNKDPFTLKSSVYLSRLFPNSKFLLMVRDGRASVHSMITRKVTIAGFDLSSYRDCLTKWNKAIEVMYSQCLEIGRARCLPVYYEQLVLHPEQSMHNIMRFLDISWSDTVLHHEELIGKPGGVSLSK
;
A
#
# COMPACT_ATOMS: atom_id res chain seq x y z
N LEU A 1 0.45 5.32 -11.23
CA LEU A 1 0.92 4.84 -9.91
C LEU A 1 -0.12 3.91 -9.32
N ILE A 2 0.33 2.78 -8.78
CA ILE A 2 -0.51 1.82 -8.07
C ILE A 2 -0.04 1.76 -6.62
N PHE A 3 -0.95 1.92 -5.65
CA PHE A 3 -0.63 1.79 -4.23
C PHE A 3 -1.31 0.55 -3.66
N ILE A 4 -0.51 -0.37 -3.13
CA ILE A 4 -1.00 -1.58 -2.46
C ILE A 4 -0.78 -1.41 -0.96
N GLY A 5 -1.82 -1.66 -0.17
CA GLY A 5 -1.71 -1.64 1.27
C GLY A 5 -2.79 -2.46 1.94
N GLY A 6 -3.00 -2.20 3.22
CA GLY A 6 -3.81 -3.03 4.10
C GLY A 6 -3.07 -3.29 5.40
N VAL A 7 -3.72 -3.90 6.39
CA VAL A 7 -3.01 -4.29 7.61
C VAL A 7 -1.94 -5.33 7.26
N PRO A 8 -0.70 -5.25 7.79
CA PRO A 8 0.31 -6.28 7.55
C PRO A 8 -0.25 -7.69 7.82
N ARG A 9 0.33 -8.68 7.13
CA ARG A 9 -0.13 -10.10 7.15
C ARG A 9 -1.43 -10.41 6.39
N SER A 10 -1.94 -9.45 5.63
CA SER A 10 -3.15 -9.59 4.80
C SER A 10 -2.86 -9.93 3.32
N GLY A 11 -1.69 -10.49 2.99
CA GLY A 11 -1.34 -10.88 1.61
C GLY A 11 -0.83 -9.75 0.71
N THR A 12 -0.48 -8.58 1.26
CA THR A 12 0.04 -7.44 0.47
C THR A 12 1.31 -7.75 -0.31
N THR A 13 2.20 -8.59 0.23
CA THR A 13 3.40 -9.05 -0.49
C THR A 13 3.06 -10.02 -1.63
N LEU A 14 2.06 -10.88 -1.47
CA LEU A 14 1.60 -11.76 -2.56
C LEU A 14 1.01 -10.91 -3.70
N MET A 15 0.09 -9.99 -3.36
CA MET A 15 -0.55 -9.10 -4.33
C MET A 15 0.48 -8.33 -5.16
N ARG A 16 1.47 -7.69 -4.51
CA ARG A 16 2.49 -6.95 -5.25
C ARG A 16 3.41 -7.87 -6.05
N ALA A 17 3.68 -9.09 -5.60
CA ALA A 17 4.51 -10.04 -6.34
C ALA A 17 3.82 -10.52 -7.62
N MET A 18 2.51 -10.77 -7.56
CA MET A 18 1.71 -11.07 -8.76
C MET A 18 1.68 -9.89 -9.74
N LEU A 19 1.71 -8.64 -9.25
CA LEU A 19 1.84 -7.46 -10.12
C LEU A 19 3.26 -7.29 -10.66
N ASP A 20 4.31 -7.47 -9.86
CA ASP A 20 5.72 -7.44 -10.31
C ASP A 20 6.01 -8.48 -11.40
N ALA A 21 5.22 -9.56 -11.46
CA ALA A 21 5.33 -10.55 -12.51
C ALA A 21 4.78 -10.06 -13.87
N HIS A 22 4.01 -8.98 -13.90
CA HIS A 22 3.52 -8.39 -15.15
C HIS A 22 4.64 -7.62 -15.86
N PRO A 23 4.89 -7.82 -17.17
CA PRO A 23 6.04 -7.23 -17.90
C PRO A 23 6.03 -5.70 -18.00
N GLU A 24 4.95 -5.05 -17.58
CA GLU A 24 4.78 -3.59 -17.64
C GLU A 24 4.68 -2.94 -16.24
N VAL A 25 4.68 -3.74 -15.16
CA VAL A 25 4.43 -3.24 -13.80
C VAL A 25 5.64 -3.52 -12.90
N ARG A 26 6.07 -2.53 -12.13
CA ARG A 26 7.06 -2.72 -11.06
C ARG A 26 6.60 -2.08 -9.76
N CYS A 27 6.41 -2.91 -8.74
CA CYS A 27 6.20 -2.57 -7.34
C CYS A 27 7.53 -2.56 -6.56
N GLY A 28 8.28 -3.66 -6.55
CA GLY A 28 9.47 -3.84 -5.73
C GLY A 28 9.19 -4.06 -4.24
N GLU A 29 10.21 -3.85 -3.39
CA GLU A 29 10.17 -4.08 -1.95
C GLU A 29 9.42 -2.99 -1.16
N GLU A 30 9.21 -3.21 0.14
CA GLU A 30 8.70 -2.18 1.03
C GLU A 30 9.73 -1.07 1.20
N THR A 31 9.34 0.17 0.90
CA THR A 31 10.26 1.31 0.97
C THR A 31 10.52 1.74 2.42
N ARG A 32 9.57 1.47 3.33
CA ARG A 32 9.57 1.82 4.77
C ARG A 32 9.58 3.32 5.06
N ILE A 33 10.14 4.15 4.18
CA ILE A 33 10.29 5.60 4.34
C ILE A 33 9.00 6.34 3.97
N ILE A 34 8.27 5.89 2.94
CA ILE A 34 7.01 6.51 2.51
C ILE A 34 5.98 6.58 3.65
N PRO A 35 5.64 5.48 4.36
CA PRO A 35 4.70 5.58 5.49
C PRO A 35 5.22 6.45 6.64
N ARG A 36 6.54 6.60 6.82
CA ARG A 36 7.12 7.47 7.85
C ARG A 36 6.93 8.95 7.52
N VAL A 37 7.27 9.35 6.29
CA VAL A 37 7.08 10.76 5.87
C VAL A 37 5.61 11.13 5.80
N LEU A 38 4.73 10.20 5.42
CA LEU A 38 3.27 10.39 5.48
C LEU A 38 2.80 10.61 6.93
N ALA A 39 3.32 9.84 7.88
CA ALA A 39 2.99 10.02 9.29
C ALA A 39 3.49 11.37 9.84
N MET A 40 4.70 11.81 9.45
CA MET A 40 5.24 13.13 9.81
C MET A 40 4.36 14.26 9.26
N ARG A 41 4.02 14.22 7.97
CA ARG A 41 3.11 15.19 7.34
C ARG A 41 1.76 15.21 8.04
N GLN A 42 1.19 14.05 8.34
CA GLN A 42 -0.07 13.96 9.06
C GLN A 42 0.00 14.58 10.46
N ALA A 43 1.11 14.42 11.18
CA ALA A 43 1.29 15.02 12.50
C ALA A 43 1.29 16.56 12.45
N TRP A 44 2.00 17.15 11.49
CA TRP A 44 2.02 18.59 11.27
C TRP A 44 0.63 19.16 11.00
N SER A 45 -0.16 18.48 10.16
CA SER A 45 -1.52 18.93 9.83
C SER A 45 -2.54 18.73 10.96
N LYS A 46 -2.33 17.76 11.86
CA LYS A 46 -3.21 17.51 13.00
C LYS A 46 -3.00 18.53 14.13
N SER A 47 -1.81 19.08 14.27
CA SER A 47 -1.50 20.10 15.28
C SER A 47 -1.85 21.49 14.74
N GLY A 48 -2.93 22.09 15.24
CA GLY A 48 -3.34 23.44 14.82
C GLY A 48 -2.27 24.50 15.05
N ARG A 49 -1.53 24.39 16.17
CA ARG A 49 -0.41 25.30 16.49
C ARG A 49 0.75 25.13 15.51
N GLU A 50 1.09 23.89 15.14
CA GLU A 50 2.19 23.65 14.20
C GLU A 50 1.79 24.10 12.78
N LYS A 51 0.56 23.80 12.37
CA LYS A 51 0.03 24.28 11.08
C LYS A 51 0.11 25.80 10.98
N MET A 52 -0.32 26.53 12.00
CA MET A 52 -0.23 27.99 12.03
C MET A 52 1.21 28.49 11.87
N ARG A 53 2.17 27.89 12.57
CA ARG A 53 3.59 28.27 12.45
C ARG A 53 4.16 27.99 11.06
N LEU A 54 3.77 26.87 10.44
CA LEU A 54 4.18 26.52 9.09
C LEU A 54 3.58 27.51 8.07
N ASP A 55 2.31 27.86 8.22
CA ASP A 55 1.64 28.83 7.35
C ASP A 55 2.28 30.23 7.48
N GLU A 56 2.60 30.70 8.69
CA GLU A 56 3.34 31.96 8.92
C GLU A 56 4.76 31.94 8.35
N ALA A 57 5.40 30.77 8.28
CA ALA A 57 6.71 30.57 7.67
C ALA A 57 6.64 30.41 6.14
N GLY A 58 5.46 30.50 5.52
CA GLY A 58 5.26 30.28 4.08
C GLY A 58 5.29 28.82 3.64
N VAL A 59 5.39 27.87 4.59
CA VAL A 59 5.38 26.42 4.35
C VAL A 59 3.93 25.92 4.33
N THR A 60 3.16 26.43 3.35
CA THR A 60 1.73 26.14 3.21
C THR A 60 1.46 24.69 2.80
N ASP A 61 0.19 24.27 2.85
CA ASP A 61 -0.25 22.97 2.32
C ASP A 61 0.19 22.75 0.85
N GLN A 62 0.26 23.81 0.01
CA GLN A 62 0.73 23.68 -1.38
C GLN A 62 2.23 23.34 -1.45
N VAL A 63 3.06 24.00 -0.63
CA VAL A 63 4.51 23.75 -0.56
C VAL A 63 4.78 22.35 -0.02
N LEU A 64 4.08 21.96 1.04
CA LEU A 64 4.18 20.62 1.63
C LEU A 64 3.74 19.54 0.65
N ASP A 65 2.62 19.73 -0.03
CA ASP A 65 2.11 18.76 -0.99
C ASP A 65 3.08 18.57 -2.17
N ALA A 66 3.66 19.66 -2.71
CA ALA A 66 4.67 19.59 -3.76
C ALA A 66 5.94 18.87 -3.30
N ALA A 67 6.44 19.16 -2.09
CA ALA A 67 7.60 18.48 -1.51
C ALA A 67 7.33 16.99 -1.28
N MET A 68 6.14 16.64 -0.78
CA MET A 68 5.72 15.25 -0.57
C MET A 68 5.56 14.49 -1.89
N GLN A 69 5.00 15.11 -2.93
CA GLN A 69 4.91 14.53 -4.26
C GLN A 69 6.30 14.20 -4.80
N ALA A 70 7.22 15.17 -4.78
CA ALA A 70 8.57 15.00 -5.29
C ALA A 70 9.31 13.89 -4.52
N PHE A 71 9.27 13.92 -3.18
CA PHE A 71 9.92 12.93 -2.34
C PHE A 71 9.39 11.51 -2.60
N ILE A 72 8.06 11.33 -2.59
CA ILE A 72 7.44 10.01 -2.80
C ILE A 72 7.74 9.51 -4.21
N LEU A 73 7.66 10.37 -5.23
CA LEU A 73 7.90 9.98 -6.61
C LEU A 73 9.37 9.57 -6.82
N GLU A 74 10.32 10.32 -6.27
CA GLU A 74 11.74 9.98 -6.32
C GLU A 74 12.03 8.61 -5.70
N VAL A 75 11.47 8.33 -4.51
CA VAL A 75 11.60 7.01 -3.89
C VAL A 75 11.01 5.95 -4.80
N ILE A 76 9.73 6.06 -5.18
CA ILE A 76 9.03 5.07 -6.02
C ILE A 76 9.78 4.83 -7.33
N ALA A 77 10.23 5.87 -8.02
CA ALA A 77 10.89 5.75 -9.31
C ALA A 77 12.28 5.11 -9.21
N LYS A 78 13.06 5.43 -8.17
CA LYS A 78 14.50 5.09 -8.12
C LYS A 78 14.87 3.92 -7.21
N HIS A 79 13.96 3.41 -6.38
CA HIS A 79 14.28 2.28 -5.50
C HIS A 79 14.33 0.91 -6.21
N GLY A 80 14.02 0.85 -7.51
CA GLY A 80 14.04 -0.38 -8.31
C GLY A 80 14.00 -0.06 -9.80
N GLU A 81 13.90 -1.10 -10.63
CA GLU A 81 13.94 -0.97 -12.09
C GLU A 81 12.82 -0.09 -12.66
N PRO A 82 13.04 0.61 -13.79
CA PRO A 82 12.00 1.35 -14.47
C PRO A 82 10.94 0.41 -15.06
N ALA A 83 9.68 0.84 -15.06
CA ALA A 83 8.57 0.14 -15.71
C ALA A 83 7.52 1.15 -16.17
N ARG A 84 6.67 0.75 -17.11
CA ARG A 84 5.57 1.58 -17.62
C ARG A 84 4.59 1.97 -16.50
N TYR A 85 4.25 1.02 -15.63
CA TYR A 85 3.39 1.24 -14.47
C TYR A 85 4.19 1.06 -13.19
N LEU A 86 4.44 2.18 -12.51
CA LEU A 86 5.07 2.16 -11.20
C LEU A 86 4.05 1.87 -10.10
N CYS A 87 4.45 1.02 -9.16
CA CYS A 87 3.67 0.56 -8.04
C CYS A 87 4.47 0.73 -6.74
N ASN A 88 3.77 0.90 -5.63
CA ASN A 88 4.36 0.90 -4.29
C ASN A 88 3.52 0.03 -3.35
N LYS A 89 4.19 -0.81 -2.58
CA LYS A 89 3.57 -1.58 -1.50
C LYS A 89 4.27 -1.28 -0.19
N ASP A 90 3.61 -0.49 0.64
CA ASP A 90 3.94 -0.27 2.04
C ASP A 90 2.62 -0.35 2.83
N PRO A 91 2.40 -1.35 3.70
CA PRO A 91 1.06 -1.69 4.19
C PRO A 91 0.24 -0.50 4.73
N PHE A 92 0.87 0.38 5.49
CA PHE A 92 0.21 1.51 6.15
C PHE A 92 0.10 2.80 5.32
N THR A 93 0.58 2.84 4.07
CA THR A 93 0.35 4.01 3.20
C THR A 93 -1.14 4.24 2.94
N LEU A 94 -1.94 3.16 2.94
CA LEU A 94 -3.38 3.20 2.77
C LEU A 94 -4.13 3.89 3.92
N LYS A 95 -3.48 4.14 5.07
CA LYS A 95 -4.02 5.06 6.11
C LYS A 95 -4.00 6.53 5.69
N SER A 96 -3.37 6.84 4.56
CA SER A 96 -3.29 8.16 3.95
C SER A 96 -3.69 8.11 2.47
N SER A 97 -4.51 7.13 2.07
CA SER A 97 -4.91 6.94 0.68
C SER A 97 -5.70 8.12 0.13
N VAL A 98 -6.56 8.79 0.92
CA VAL A 98 -7.25 10.03 0.49
C VAL A 98 -6.24 11.13 0.18
N TYR A 99 -5.21 11.28 1.04
CA TYR A 99 -4.16 12.26 0.82
C TYR A 99 -3.30 11.92 -0.40
N LEU A 100 -2.88 10.66 -0.54
CA LEU A 100 -2.16 10.18 -1.73
C LEU A 100 -3.00 10.33 -3.02
N SER A 101 -4.32 10.16 -2.92
CA SER A 101 -5.27 10.33 -4.02
C SER A 101 -5.32 11.77 -4.52
N ARG A 102 -5.19 12.74 -3.60
CA ARG A 102 -5.04 14.17 -3.90
C ARG A 102 -3.68 14.48 -4.52
N LEU A 103 -2.59 13.94 -3.95
CA LEU A 103 -1.24 14.17 -4.47
C LEU A 103 -1.04 13.57 -5.87
N PHE A 104 -1.61 12.40 -6.13
CA PHE A 104 -1.46 11.68 -7.38
C PHE A 104 -2.85 11.38 -7.96
N PRO A 105 -3.46 12.30 -8.71
CA PRO A 105 -4.87 12.21 -9.13
C PRO A 105 -5.18 11.03 -10.08
N ASN A 106 -4.16 10.49 -10.75
CA ASN A 106 -4.29 9.32 -11.62
C ASN A 106 -3.87 8.00 -10.93
N SER A 107 -3.59 8.04 -9.62
CA SER A 107 -3.23 6.82 -8.87
C SER A 107 -4.45 5.97 -8.54
N LYS A 108 -4.25 4.65 -8.51
CA LYS A 108 -5.24 3.66 -8.05
C LYS A 108 -4.72 2.90 -6.83
N PHE A 109 -5.65 2.43 -6.00
CA PHE A 109 -5.38 1.81 -4.70
C PHE A 109 -5.95 0.40 -4.66
N LEU A 110 -5.13 -0.57 -4.24
CA LEU A 110 -5.54 -1.93 -3.92
C LEU A 110 -5.47 -2.10 -2.40
N LEU A 111 -6.63 -2.18 -1.75
CA LEU A 111 -6.72 -2.41 -0.31
C LEU A 111 -6.86 -3.91 -0.05
N MET A 112 -5.78 -4.54 0.42
CA MET A 112 -5.85 -5.94 0.83
C MET A 112 -6.66 -6.09 2.12
N VAL A 113 -7.67 -6.95 2.04
CA VAL A 113 -8.53 -7.34 3.15
C VAL A 113 -8.32 -8.82 3.41
N ARG A 114 -8.12 -9.19 4.66
CA ARG A 114 -8.02 -10.58 5.11
C ARG A 114 -8.76 -10.68 6.44
N ASP A 115 -9.28 -11.85 6.77
CA ASP A 115 -9.83 -12.12 8.10
C ASP A 115 -8.85 -11.67 9.20
N GLY A 116 -9.32 -10.78 10.08
CA GLY A 116 -8.50 -10.22 11.15
C GLY A 116 -7.93 -11.28 12.09
N ARG A 117 -8.64 -12.39 12.29
CA ARG A 117 -8.17 -13.54 13.08
C ARG A 117 -6.95 -14.18 12.44
N ALA A 118 -6.95 -14.32 11.11
CA ALA A 118 -5.82 -14.88 10.36
C ALA A 118 -4.61 -13.92 10.34
N SER A 119 -4.85 -12.63 10.12
CA SER A 119 -3.77 -11.62 10.13
C SER A 119 -3.13 -11.49 11.52
N VAL A 120 -3.93 -11.46 12.59
CA VAL A 120 -3.44 -11.40 13.97
C VAL A 120 -2.71 -12.68 14.38
N HIS A 121 -3.27 -13.85 14.08
CA HIS A 121 -2.56 -15.11 14.33
C HIS A 121 -1.21 -15.14 13.60
N SER A 122 -1.16 -14.67 12.34
CA SER A 122 0.09 -14.63 11.58
C SER A 122 1.12 -13.66 12.16
N MET A 123 0.75 -12.50 12.69
CA MET A 123 1.74 -11.56 13.27
C MET A 123 2.28 -12.07 14.60
N ILE A 124 1.43 -12.68 15.44
CA ILE A 124 1.83 -13.21 16.75
C ILE A 124 2.77 -14.41 16.58
N THR A 125 2.35 -15.44 15.84
CA THR A 125 3.11 -16.69 15.71
C THR A 125 4.45 -16.50 15.00
N ARG A 126 4.52 -15.61 14.01
CA ARG A 126 5.76 -15.30 13.28
C ARG A 126 6.55 -14.15 13.90
N LYS A 127 6.11 -13.61 15.05
CA LYS A 127 6.75 -12.49 15.77
C LYS A 127 7.02 -11.28 14.86
N VAL A 128 6.10 -10.97 13.96
CA VAL A 128 6.21 -9.81 13.07
C VAL A 128 5.85 -8.56 13.85
N THR A 129 6.85 -7.77 14.22
CA THR A 129 6.67 -6.57 15.02
C THR A 129 6.00 -5.45 14.22
N ILE A 130 4.94 -4.89 14.79
CA ILE A 130 4.20 -3.75 14.25
C ILE A 130 4.15 -2.70 15.35
N ALA A 131 4.60 -1.48 15.07
CA ALA A 131 4.65 -0.41 16.06
C ALA A 131 3.27 -0.23 16.71
N GLY A 132 3.25 -0.31 18.04
CA GLY A 132 2.05 -0.18 18.84
C GLY A 132 1.25 -1.48 19.03
N PHE A 133 1.54 -2.61 18.40
CA PHE A 133 0.83 -3.89 18.65
C PHE A 133 1.52 -4.70 19.76
N ASP A 134 0.76 -5.17 20.75
CA ASP A 134 1.25 -6.11 21.76
C ASP A 134 1.06 -7.56 21.28
N LEU A 135 2.15 -8.18 20.84
CA LEU A 135 2.16 -9.55 20.31
C LEU A 135 1.91 -10.63 21.36
N SER A 136 1.89 -10.29 22.66
CA SER A 136 1.50 -11.22 23.72
C SER A 136 -0.03 -11.33 23.89
N SER A 137 -0.79 -10.43 23.26
CA SER A 137 -2.25 -10.32 23.43
C SER A 137 -2.99 -10.35 22.09
N TYR A 138 -3.69 -11.45 21.81
CA TYR A 138 -4.60 -11.55 20.67
C TYR A 138 -5.70 -10.48 20.71
N ARG A 139 -6.20 -10.15 21.91
CA ARG A 139 -7.24 -9.12 22.10
C ARG A 139 -6.73 -7.75 21.65
N ASP A 140 -5.53 -7.38 22.09
CA ASP A 140 -4.90 -6.12 21.72
C ASP A 140 -4.65 -6.05 20.21
N CYS A 141 -4.03 -7.09 19.65
CA CYS A 141 -3.76 -7.17 18.22
C CYS A 141 -5.03 -7.11 17.37
N LEU A 142 -6.12 -7.79 17.76
CA LEU A 142 -7.42 -7.70 17.08
C LEU A 142 -8.03 -6.30 17.18
N THR A 143 -7.93 -5.65 18.34
CA THR A 143 -8.43 -4.29 18.55
C THR A 143 -7.72 -3.31 17.63
N LYS A 144 -6.38 -3.40 17.54
CA LYS A 144 -5.57 -2.52 16.68
C LYS A 144 -5.70 -2.87 15.20
N TRP A 145 -5.84 -4.15 14.86
CA TRP A 145 -6.18 -4.58 13.50
C TRP A 145 -7.50 -3.95 13.07
N ASN A 146 -8.55 -4.04 13.91
CA ASN A 146 -9.87 -3.50 13.63
C ASN A 146 -9.80 -1.98 13.39
N LYS A 147 -9.08 -1.26 14.27
CA LYS A 147 -8.93 0.19 14.12
C LYS A 147 -8.15 0.58 12.87
N ALA A 148 -7.13 -0.19 12.51
CA ALA A 148 -6.33 0.08 11.31
C ALA A 148 -7.12 -0.17 10.03
N ILE A 149 -7.82 -1.32 9.92
CA ILE A 149 -8.61 -1.64 8.74
C ILE A 149 -9.84 -0.73 8.59
N GLU A 150 -10.47 -0.32 9.70
CA GLU A 150 -11.58 0.64 9.69
C GLU A 150 -11.17 1.94 8.99
N VAL A 151 -10.02 2.51 9.36
CA VAL A 151 -9.49 3.75 8.75
C VAL A 151 -9.13 3.56 7.28
N MET A 152 -8.51 2.44 6.92
CA MET A 152 -8.12 2.19 5.52
C MET A 152 -9.35 1.95 4.64
N TYR A 153 -10.32 1.21 5.16
CA TYR A 153 -11.55 0.88 4.44
C TYR A 153 -12.43 2.11 4.25
N SER A 154 -12.58 2.96 5.28
CA SER A 154 -13.32 4.22 5.14
C SER A 154 -12.71 5.14 4.09
N GLN A 155 -11.38 5.28 4.08
CA GLN A 155 -10.69 6.06 3.03
C GLN A 155 -10.85 5.44 1.63
N CYS A 156 -10.82 4.11 1.52
CA CYS A 156 -11.07 3.44 0.26
C CYS A 156 -12.48 3.73 -0.28
N LEU A 157 -13.49 3.74 0.59
CA LEU A 157 -14.86 4.12 0.24
C LEU A 157 -14.95 5.60 -0.17
N GLU A 158 -14.27 6.49 0.54
CA GLU A 158 -14.24 7.94 0.27
C GLU A 158 -13.63 8.25 -1.10
N ILE A 159 -12.54 7.56 -1.47
CA ILE A 159 -11.89 7.68 -2.79
C ILE A 159 -12.82 7.19 -3.91
N GLY A 160 -13.66 6.21 -3.62
CA GLY A 160 -14.63 5.65 -4.55
C GLY A 160 -14.09 4.49 -5.40
N ARG A 161 -15.03 3.69 -5.92
CA ARG A 161 -14.77 2.42 -6.61
C ARG A 161 -13.95 2.54 -7.90
N ALA A 162 -13.88 3.73 -8.50
CA ALA A 162 -13.08 3.97 -9.70
C ALA A 162 -11.57 4.02 -9.41
N ARG A 163 -11.20 4.33 -8.16
CA ARG A 163 -9.82 4.58 -7.76
C ARG A 163 -9.35 3.73 -6.57
N CYS A 164 -10.24 3.14 -5.78
CA CYS A 164 -9.87 2.16 -4.76
C CYS A 164 -10.68 0.85 -4.89
N LEU A 165 -9.96 -0.27 -4.90
CA LEU A 165 -10.52 -1.62 -4.96
C LEU A 165 -10.10 -2.42 -3.71
N PRO A 166 -11.05 -2.83 -2.85
CA PRO A 166 -10.81 -3.85 -1.85
C PRO A 166 -10.56 -5.22 -2.51
N VAL A 167 -9.47 -5.88 -2.13
CA VAL A 167 -9.09 -7.21 -2.62
C VAL A 167 -9.06 -8.16 -1.43
N TYR A 168 -9.98 -9.12 -1.42
CA TYR A 168 -10.07 -10.13 -0.37
C TYR A 168 -9.02 -11.21 -0.60
N TYR A 169 -8.09 -11.36 0.33
CA TYR A 169 -7.00 -12.33 0.27
C TYR A 169 -7.50 -13.75 0.03
N GLU A 170 -8.58 -14.14 0.72
CA GLU A 170 -9.16 -15.48 0.62
C GLU A 170 -9.67 -15.76 -0.80
N GLN A 171 -10.27 -14.75 -1.45
CA GLN A 171 -10.73 -14.86 -2.83
C GLN A 171 -9.56 -14.86 -3.82
N LEU A 172 -8.53 -14.04 -3.56
CA LEU A 172 -7.32 -14.01 -4.37
C LEU A 172 -6.60 -15.37 -4.39
N VAL A 173 -6.51 -16.07 -3.25
CA VAL A 173 -5.82 -17.37 -3.19
C VAL A 173 -6.67 -18.54 -3.68
N LEU A 174 -8.00 -18.48 -3.54
CA LEU A 174 -8.91 -19.52 -4.03
C LEU A 174 -9.19 -19.40 -5.54
N HIS A 175 -9.23 -18.16 -6.04
CA HIS A 175 -9.60 -17.83 -7.42
C HIS A 175 -8.61 -16.80 -8.01
N PRO A 176 -7.32 -17.15 -8.17
CA PRO A 176 -6.28 -16.20 -8.55
C PRO A 176 -6.49 -15.61 -9.94
N GLU A 177 -6.80 -16.42 -10.95
CA GLU A 177 -7.06 -15.95 -12.33
C GLU A 177 -8.22 -14.97 -12.38
N GLN A 178 -9.37 -15.34 -11.80
CA GLN A 178 -10.55 -14.46 -11.76
C GLN A 178 -10.27 -13.16 -11.01
N SER A 179 -9.59 -13.24 -9.86
CA SER A 179 -9.22 -12.07 -9.06
C SER A 179 -8.28 -11.15 -9.83
N MET A 180 -7.26 -11.71 -10.48
CA MET A 180 -6.29 -10.94 -11.26
C MET A 180 -6.92 -10.31 -12.50
N HIS A 181 -7.82 -10.98 -13.21
CA HIS A 181 -8.58 -10.37 -14.30
C HIS A 181 -9.38 -9.14 -13.85
N ASN A 182 -10.04 -9.23 -12.70
CA ASN A 182 -10.78 -8.11 -12.12
C ASN A 182 -9.85 -6.96 -11.73
N ILE A 183 -8.67 -7.26 -11.18
CA ILE A 183 -7.66 -6.27 -10.81
C ILE A 183 -7.06 -5.61 -12.05
N MET A 184 -6.71 -6.36 -13.10
CA MET A 184 -6.19 -5.81 -14.37
C MET A 184 -7.21 -4.87 -15.01
N ARG A 185 -8.48 -5.27 -15.10
CA ARG A 185 -9.56 -4.42 -15.59
C ARG A 185 -9.73 -3.16 -14.75
N PHE A 186 -9.69 -3.28 -13.43
CA PHE A 186 -9.75 -2.12 -12.53
C PHE A 186 -8.56 -1.18 -12.74
N LEU A 187 -7.36 -1.70 -12.94
CA LEU A 187 -6.15 -0.91 -13.14
C LEU A 187 -6.04 -0.30 -14.54
N ASP A 188 -6.84 -0.77 -15.50
CA ASP A 188 -6.74 -0.44 -16.92
C ASP A 188 -5.39 -0.88 -17.53
N ILE A 189 -5.00 -2.11 -17.19
CA ILE A 189 -3.78 -2.78 -17.67
C ILE A 189 -4.19 -4.04 -18.43
N SER A 190 -3.55 -4.29 -19.58
CA SER A 190 -3.78 -5.49 -20.37
C SER A 190 -3.49 -6.76 -19.57
N TRP A 191 -4.16 -7.86 -19.90
CA TRP A 191 -3.87 -9.15 -19.25
C TRP A 191 -2.49 -9.67 -19.64
N SER A 192 -1.79 -10.29 -18.68
CA SER A 192 -0.60 -11.11 -18.88
C SER A 192 -0.70 -12.35 -18.01
N ASP A 193 -0.47 -13.52 -18.59
CA ASP A 193 -0.53 -14.80 -17.89
C ASP A 193 0.55 -14.93 -16.79
N THR A 194 1.65 -14.19 -16.94
CA THR A 194 2.77 -14.18 -15.98
C THR A 194 2.36 -13.78 -14.56
N VAL A 195 1.24 -13.06 -14.39
CA VAL A 195 0.72 -12.69 -13.06
C VAL A 195 0.29 -13.89 -12.22
N LEU A 196 0.06 -15.04 -12.85
CA LEU A 196 -0.26 -16.33 -12.20
C LEU A 196 0.98 -17.20 -11.95
N HIS A 197 2.14 -16.80 -12.48
CA HIS A 197 3.41 -17.54 -12.45
C HIS A 197 4.51 -16.71 -11.78
N HIS A 198 4.15 -15.96 -10.74
CA HIS A 198 5.05 -15.01 -10.08
C HIS A 198 6.28 -15.67 -9.44
N GLU A 199 6.15 -16.93 -9.04
CA GLU A 199 7.19 -17.78 -8.46
C GLU A 199 8.31 -18.08 -9.46
N GLU A 200 7.99 -18.17 -10.76
CA GLU A 200 8.97 -18.41 -11.81
C GLU A 200 9.81 -17.17 -12.10
N LEU A 201 9.41 -15.99 -11.63
CA LEU A 201 10.04 -14.71 -11.90
C LEU A 201 10.80 -14.13 -10.70
N ILE A 202 10.92 -14.87 -9.59
CA ILE A 202 11.65 -14.41 -8.40
C ILE A 202 13.14 -14.25 -8.72
N GLY A 203 13.68 -13.06 -8.47
CA GLY A 203 15.10 -12.74 -8.67
C GLY A 203 15.56 -12.65 -10.13
N LYS A 204 14.64 -12.77 -11.10
CA LYS A 204 14.95 -12.58 -12.52
C LYS A 204 14.99 -11.09 -12.88
N PRO A 205 15.76 -10.67 -13.90
CA PRO A 205 15.74 -9.30 -14.40
C PRO A 205 14.32 -8.87 -14.78
N GLY A 206 13.86 -7.72 -14.26
CA GLY A 206 12.50 -7.23 -14.45
C GLY A 206 11.39 -8.06 -13.81
N GLY A 207 11.73 -9.05 -12.97
CA GLY A 207 10.80 -9.90 -12.26
C GLY A 207 10.57 -9.50 -10.80
N VAL A 208 10.19 -10.47 -9.97
CA VAL A 208 9.80 -10.24 -8.58
C VAL A 208 11.04 -10.13 -7.68
N SER A 209 11.29 -8.95 -7.11
CA SER A 209 12.33 -8.78 -6.07
C SER A 209 11.77 -9.06 -4.67
N LEU A 210 12.45 -9.82 -3.82
CA LEU A 210 12.05 -10.05 -2.43
C LEU A 210 13.10 -9.43 -1.49
N SER A 211 12.63 -8.75 -0.44
CA SER A 211 13.49 -8.27 0.65
C SER A 211 14.19 -9.47 1.31
N LYS A 212 15.53 -9.46 1.31
CA LYS A 212 16.37 -10.43 2.03
C LYS A 212 16.27 -10.23 3.54
#